data_AF-A0A7W1KA80-F1
#
_entry.id   AF-A0A7W1KA80-F1
#
_cell.length_a   1.000
_cell.length_b   1.000
_cell.length_c   1.000
_cell.angle_alpha   90.00
_cell.angle_beta   90.00
_cell.angle_gamma   90.00
#
_symmetry.space_group_name_H-M   'P 1'
#
loop_
_entity.id
_entity.type
_entity.pdbx_description
1 polymer ?
#
loop_
_entity_poly.entity_id
_entity_poly.type
_entity_poly.pdbx_seq_one_letter_code
_entity_poly.pdbx_strand_id
1 'polypeptide(L)'
;MAMDERGFTLIELLVVILIIGILAAIALPTFIDQADKARDANTKSDVRNAVSQMESCFRSSELYTGCNDALHPLAPGVVATVTDAGATYFVSKLSETGTRFTVDRLLTGAFSRTCTRPGEGGCGGVGSW
;
A
#
# COMPACT_ATOMS: atom_id res chain seq x y z
N MET A 1 9.32 -39.67 -48.56
CA MET A 1 9.95 -38.69 -47.65
C MET A 1 9.43 -38.99 -46.26
N ALA A 2 10.18 -39.75 -45.46
CA ALA A 2 9.85 -39.92 -44.05
C ALA A 2 10.35 -38.66 -43.33
N MET A 3 9.43 -37.93 -42.69
CA MET A 3 9.80 -36.82 -41.82
C MET A 3 10.47 -37.41 -40.58
N ASP A 4 11.65 -36.90 -40.26
CA ASP A 4 12.40 -37.21 -39.04
C ASP A 4 11.59 -36.68 -37.85
N GLU A 5 10.68 -37.51 -37.32
CA GLU A 5 9.89 -37.21 -36.12
C GLU A 5 10.83 -37.29 -34.90
N ARG A 6 11.64 -36.24 -34.72
CA ARG A 6 12.46 -36.06 -33.51
C ARG A 6 11.54 -35.82 -32.33
N GLY A 7 11.18 -36.89 -31.64
CA GLY A 7 10.48 -36.85 -30.36
C GLY A 7 11.34 -36.17 -29.30
N PHE A 8 10.73 -35.29 -28.52
CA PHE A 8 11.33 -34.66 -27.35
C PHE A 8 11.70 -35.74 -26.32
N THR A 9 12.93 -35.72 -25.78
CA THR A 9 13.32 -36.74 -24.80
C THR A 9 12.75 -36.43 -23.42
N LEU A 10 12.42 -37.48 -22.66
CA LEU A 10 12.00 -37.33 -21.26
C LEU A 10 13.06 -36.63 -20.40
N ILE A 11 14.35 -36.84 -20.73
CA ILE A 11 15.45 -36.21 -20.01
C ILE A 11 15.55 -34.71 -20.32
N GLU A 12 15.25 -34.27 -21.55
CA GLU A 12 15.19 -32.84 -21.89
C GLU A 12 14.08 -32.14 -21.10
N LEU A 13 12.87 -32.72 -21.01
CA LEU A 13 11.82 -32.13 -20.18
C LEU A 13 12.20 -32.11 -18.71
N LEU A 14 12.85 -33.15 -18.21
CA LEU A 14 13.27 -33.24 -16.81
C LEU A 14 14.30 -32.16 -16.45
N VAL A 15 15.30 -31.91 -17.30
CA VAL A 15 16.29 -30.85 -17.06
C VAL A 15 15.65 -29.47 -17.13
N VAL A 16 14.71 -29.25 -18.04
CA VAL A 16 14.02 -27.96 -18.18
C VAL A 16 13.20 -27.63 -16.93
N ILE A 17 12.39 -28.56 -16.42
CA ILE A 17 11.61 -28.33 -15.20
C ILE A 17 12.52 -28.15 -13.97
N LEU A 18 13.68 -28.81 -13.94
CA LEU A 18 14.68 -28.65 -12.89
C LEU A 18 15.25 -27.22 -12.89
N ILE A 19 15.64 -26.70 -14.05
CA ILE A 19 16.16 -25.33 -14.18
C ILE A 19 15.08 -24.30 -13.81
N ILE A 20 13.86 -24.46 -14.32
CA ILE A 20 12.72 -23.57 -13.98
C ILE A 20 12.43 -23.61 -12.47
N GLY A 21 12.51 -24.79 -11.84
CA GLY A 21 12.33 -24.96 -10.40
C GLY A 21 13.35 -24.15 -9.58
N ILE A 22 14.63 -24.18 -9.97
CA ILE A 22 15.68 -23.41 -9.28
C ILE A 22 15.43 -21.90 -9.43
N LEU A 23 15.12 -21.44 -10.64
CA LEU A 23 14.85 -20.02 -10.90
C LEU A 23 13.60 -19.53 -10.14
N ALA A 24 12.53 -20.33 -10.14
CA ALA A 24 11.30 -20.02 -9.42
C ALA A 24 11.51 -19.92 -7.90
N ALA A 25 12.33 -20.80 -7.32
CA ALA A 25 12.62 -20.78 -5.88
C ALA A 25 13.27 -19.47 -5.41
N ILE A 26 14.12 -18.85 -6.23
CA ILE A 26 14.78 -17.57 -5.91
C ILE A 26 13.87 -16.38 -6.24
N ALA A 27 13.13 -16.44 -7.35
CA ALA A 27 12.33 -15.32 -7.84
C ALA A 27 11.00 -15.13 -7.09
N LEU A 28 10.32 -16.21 -6.71
CA LEU A 28 9.01 -16.13 -6.04
C LEU A 28 8.99 -15.33 -4.73
N PRO A 29 9.91 -15.51 -3.77
CA PRO A 29 9.85 -14.77 -2.51
C PRO A 29 10.04 -13.26 -2.73
N THR A 30 10.91 -12.87 -3.66
CA THR A 30 11.12 -11.45 -3.99
C THR A 30 9.91 -10.85 -4.70
N PHE A 31 9.22 -11.61 -5.55
CA PHE A 31 7.99 -11.16 -6.21
C PHE A 31 6.86 -10.89 -5.21
N ILE A 32 6.68 -11.75 -4.20
CA ILE A 32 5.67 -11.58 -3.15
C ILE A 32 5.92 -10.29 -2.34
N ASP A 33 7.17 -10.07 -1.92
CA ASP A 33 7.57 -8.86 -1.20
C ASP A 33 7.31 -7.57 -2.01
N GLN A 34 7.60 -7.60 -3.32
CA GLN A 34 7.32 -6.46 -4.20
C GLN A 34 5.80 -6.22 -4.38
N ALA A 35 5.01 -7.29 -4.48
CA ALA A 35 3.56 -7.17 -4.56
C ALA A 35 2.98 -6.56 -3.28
N ASP A 36 3.46 -6.96 -2.11
CA ASP A 36 3.04 -6.41 -0.83
C ASP A 36 3.45 -4.94 -0.67
N LYS A 37 4.67 -4.56 -1.10
CA LYS A 37 5.09 -3.16 -1.16
C LYS A 37 4.22 -2.32 -2.10
N ALA A 38 3.76 -2.88 -3.22
CA ALA A 38 2.85 -2.19 -4.13
C ALA A 38 1.46 -1.97 -3.50
N ARG A 39 0.93 -2.97 -2.78
CA ARG A 39 -0.33 -2.83 -2.01
C ARG A 39 -0.23 -1.77 -0.93
N ASP A 40 0.89 -1.74 -0.22
CA ASP A 40 1.17 -0.68 0.76
C ASP A 40 1.28 0.69 0.11
N ALA A 41 1.95 0.80 -1.03
CA ALA A 41 2.07 2.05 -1.79
C ALA A 41 0.70 2.58 -2.25
N ASN A 42 -0.21 1.70 -2.68
CA ASN A 42 -1.58 2.06 -3.02
C ASN A 42 -2.32 2.60 -1.79
N THR A 43 -2.24 1.88 -0.66
CA THR A 43 -2.86 2.30 0.62
C THR A 43 -2.34 3.67 1.07
N LYS A 44 -1.04 3.91 0.98
CA LYS A 44 -0.43 5.21 1.27
C LYS A 44 -0.95 6.31 0.36
N SER A 45 -1.20 6.00 -0.90
CA SER A 45 -1.71 6.95 -1.89
C SER A 45 -3.16 7.33 -1.59
N ASP A 46 -3.98 6.35 -1.17
CA ASP A 46 -5.35 6.60 -0.72
C ASP A 46 -5.39 7.54 0.49
N VAL A 47 -4.53 7.29 1.49
CA VAL A 47 -4.42 8.17 2.66
C VAL A 47 -3.96 9.57 2.27
N ARG A 48 -2.99 9.71 1.35
CA ARG A 48 -2.54 11.02 0.84
C ARG A 48 -3.63 11.75 0.06
N ASN A 49 -4.42 11.03 -0.72
CA ASN A 49 -5.55 11.62 -1.44
C ASN A 49 -6.60 12.14 -0.46
N ALA A 50 -6.92 11.35 0.57
CA ALA A 50 -7.84 11.78 1.62
C ALA A 50 -7.35 13.02 2.37
N VAL A 51 -6.06 13.10 2.72
CA VAL A 51 -5.44 14.31 3.27
C VAL A 51 -5.66 15.52 2.36
N SER A 52 -5.38 15.39 1.06
CA SER A 52 -5.60 16.48 0.09
C SER A 52 -7.05 16.99 0.08
N GLN A 53 -8.02 16.07 0.21
CA GLN A 53 -9.44 16.44 0.27
C GLN A 53 -9.81 17.14 1.57
N MET A 54 -9.28 16.69 2.71
CA MET A 54 -9.48 17.36 3.99
C MET A 54 -8.94 18.79 3.94
N GLU A 55 -7.74 18.99 3.39
CA GLU A 55 -7.17 20.33 3.19
C GLU A 55 -8.02 21.19 2.23
N SER A 56 -8.57 20.60 1.18
CA SER A 56 -9.42 21.32 0.25
C SER A 56 -10.73 21.78 0.92
N CYS A 57 -11.32 20.93 1.75
CA CYS A 57 -12.54 21.24 2.51
C CYS A 57 -12.33 22.36 3.53
N PHE A 58 -11.16 22.37 4.20
CA PHE A 58 -10.78 23.43 5.13
C PHE A 58 -10.80 24.82 4.48
N ARG A 59 -10.43 24.93 3.19
CA ARG A 59 -10.50 26.22 2.47
C ARG A 59 -11.91 26.79 2.34
N SER A 60 -12.95 25.95 2.46
CA SER A 60 -14.34 26.40 2.34
C SER A 60 -15.02 26.64 3.69
N SER A 61 -14.56 25.98 4.76
CA SER A 61 -15.27 25.92 6.04
C SER A 61 -14.45 26.40 7.23
N GLU A 62 -13.15 26.66 7.02
CA GLU A 62 -12.17 27.12 8.02
C GLU A 62 -12.01 26.19 9.24
N LEU A 63 -12.64 25.02 9.19
CA LEU A 63 -12.59 23.93 10.16
C LEU A 63 -12.65 22.60 9.41
N TYR A 64 -12.11 21.53 9.99
CA TYR A 64 -12.21 20.18 9.39
C TYR A 64 -13.53 19.47 9.73
N THR A 65 -14.36 20.03 10.60
CA THR A 65 -15.63 19.44 11.03
C THR A 65 -16.56 19.21 9.82
N GLY A 66 -16.99 17.97 9.62
CA GLY A 66 -17.84 17.58 8.47
C GLY A 66 -17.07 17.28 7.17
N CYS A 67 -15.74 17.49 7.14
CA CYS A 67 -14.93 17.18 5.95
C CYS A 67 -14.68 15.68 5.75
N ASN A 68 -14.95 14.86 6.77
CA ASN A 68 -14.79 13.40 6.75
C ASN A 68 -15.84 12.72 5.85
N ASP A 69 -17.04 13.29 5.69
CA ASP A 69 -18.13 12.69 4.91
C ASP A 69 -17.84 12.70 3.39
N ALA A 70 -17.03 13.66 2.94
CA ALA A 70 -16.60 13.78 1.55
C ALA A 70 -15.57 12.71 1.11
N LEU A 71 -15.01 11.94 2.05
CA LEU A 71 -13.94 10.97 1.77
C LEU A 71 -14.47 9.60 1.33
N HIS A 72 -15.70 9.26 1.71
CA HIS A 72 -16.29 7.93 1.53
C HIS A 72 -16.36 7.42 0.07
N PRO A 73 -16.66 8.25 -0.95
CA PRO A 73 -16.73 7.75 -2.33
C PRO A 73 -15.36 7.63 -3.03
N LEU A 74 -14.30 8.24 -2.48
CA LEU A 74 -13.01 8.39 -3.16
C LEU A 74 -11.95 7.39 -2.70
N ALA A 75 -12.10 6.84 -1.49
CA ALA A 75 -11.14 5.89 -0.95
C ALA A 75 -11.82 4.91 0.03
N PRO A 76 -12.38 3.79 -0.47
CA PRO A 76 -12.99 2.78 0.38
C PRO A 76 -12.02 2.29 1.45
N GLY A 77 -12.52 2.22 2.69
CA GLY A 77 -11.75 1.75 3.86
C GLY A 77 -10.81 2.79 4.47
N VAL A 78 -10.76 4.03 3.94
CA VAL A 78 -10.13 5.15 4.63
C VAL A 78 -11.03 5.63 5.76
N VAL A 79 -10.45 5.82 6.94
CA VAL A 79 -11.11 6.41 8.11
C VAL A 79 -10.44 7.73 8.42
N ALA A 80 -11.22 8.82 8.46
CA ALA A 80 -10.76 10.12 8.91
C ALA A 80 -11.54 10.55 10.16
N THR A 81 -10.82 11.05 11.16
CA THR A 81 -11.43 11.56 12.39
C THR A 81 -10.90 12.96 12.64
N VAL A 82 -11.83 13.87 12.87
CA VAL A 82 -11.54 15.27 13.18
C VAL A 82 -11.41 15.41 14.70
N THR A 83 -10.42 16.17 15.15
CA THR A 83 -10.07 16.36 16.56
C THR A 83 -9.88 17.85 16.88
N ASP A 84 -9.61 18.17 18.15
CA ASP A 84 -9.37 19.54 18.64
C ASP A 84 -10.40 20.58 18.15
N ALA A 85 -11.68 20.30 18.39
CA ALA A 85 -12.80 21.17 18.00
C ALA A 85 -12.83 21.55 16.50
N GLY A 86 -12.27 20.70 15.63
CA GLY A 86 -12.23 20.95 14.18
C GLY A 86 -10.91 21.48 13.67
N ALA A 87 -9.90 21.69 14.52
CA ALA A 87 -8.61 22.26 14.12
C ALA A 87 -7.62 21.21 13.58
N THR A 88 -7.78 19.95 13.95
CA THR A 88 -6.87 18.85 13.57
C THR A 88 -7.64 17.65 13.07
N TYR A 89 -6.91 16.69 12.50
CA TYR A 89 -7.48 15.40 12.12
C TYR A 89 -6.40 14.33 12.02
N PHE A 90 -6.84 13.08 11.99
CA PHE A 90 -6.02 11.98 11.50
C PHE A 90 -6.78 11.17 10.46
N VAL A 91 -6.05 10.68 9.46
CA VAL A 91 -6.54 9.79 8.41
C VAL A 91 -5.77 8.50 8.50
N SER A 92 -6.47 7.36 8.48
CA SER A 92 -5.81 6.05 8.44
C SER A 92 -6.49 5.08 7.48
N LYS A 93 -5.70 4.15 6.95
CA LYS A 93 -6.18 2.99 6.20
C LYS A 93 -5.35 1.76 6.54
N LEU A 94 -6.01 0.61 6.61
CA LEU A 94 -5.35 -0.69 6.76
C LEU A 94 -5.05 -1.25 5.36
N SER A 95 -3.79 -1.57 5.11
CA SER A 95 -3.37 -2.29 3.90
C SER A 95 -3.76 -3.76 3.98
N GLU A 96 -3.92 -4.42 2.83
CA GLU A 96 -4.16 -5.86 2.73
C GLU A 96 -3.03 -6.69 3.36
N THR A 97 -1.83 -6.12 3.45
CA THR A 97 -0.67 -6.70 4.15
C THR A 97 -0.84 -6.71 5.67
N GLY A 98 -1.82 -5.97 6.21
CA GLY A 98 -2.07 -5.80 7.64
C GLY A 98 -1.33 -4.62 8.28
N THR A 99 -0.61 -3.81 7.50
CA THR A 99 0.01 -2.56 7.96
C THR A 99 -1.00 -1.41 7.89
N ARG A 100 -1.23 -0.72 9.02
CA ARG A 100 -2.01 0.52 9.02
C ARG A 100 -1.10 1.70 8.76
N PHE A 101 -1.50 2.55 7.83
CA PHE A 101 -0.84 3.81 7.51
C PHE A 101 -1.72 4.96 8.00
N THR A 102 -1.14 5.84 8.81
CA THR A 102 -1.82 6.99 9.41
C THR A 102 -1.09 8.28 9.06
N VAL A 103 -1.85 9.34 8.78
CA VAL A 103 -1.37 10.71 8.69
C VAL A 103 -2.14 11.57 9.68
N ASP A 104 -1.42 12.24 10.57
CA ASP A 104 -1.98 13.15 11.56
C ASP A 104 -1.64 14.60 11.16
N ARG A 105 -2.63 15.47 11.18
CA ARG A 105 -2.47 16.91 11.07
C ARG A 105 -2.43 17.50 12.48
N LEU A 106 -1.26 17.97 12.90
CA LEU A 106 -1.03 18.52 14.23
C LEU A 106 -1.49 19.98 14.33
N LEU A 107 -1.77 20.44 15.55
CA LEU A 107 -2.10 21.85 15.84
C LEU A 107 -1.01 22.84 15.40
N THR A 108 0.24 22.38 15.33
CA THR A 108 1.38 23.16 14.84
C THR A 108 1.36 23.38 13.32
N GLY A 109 0.40 22.79 12.60
CA GLY A 109 0.36 22.78 11.14
C GLY A 109 1.22 21.69 10.50
N ALA A 110 2.01 20.95 11.29
CA ALA A 110 2.86 19.87 10.80
C ALA A 110 2.05 18.60 10.51
N PHE A 111 2.54 17.79 9.56
CA PHE A 111 2.04 16.46 9.29
C PHE A 111 2.94 15.41 9.94
N SER A 112 2.35 14.50 10.69
CA SER A 112 3.00 13.26 11.15
C SER A 112 2.54 12.10 10.26
N ARG A 113 3.46 11.19 9.92
CA ARG A 113 3.16 9.98 9.14
C ARG A 113 3.67 8.77 9.90
N THR A 114 2.75 7.89 10.30
CA THR A 114 3.06 6.74 11.14
C THR A 114 2.47 5.45 10.57
N CYS A 115 3.13 4.33 10.84
CA CYS A 115 2.70 3.01 10.42
C CYS A 115 2.94 1.96 11.51
N THR A 116 2.10 0.91 11.54
CA THR A 116 2.03 -0.03 12.67
C THR A 116 3.04 -1.17 12.63
N ARG A 117 3.76 -1.38 11.52
CA ARG A 117 4.71 -2.51 11.36
C ARG A 117 6.09 -2.04 10.87
N PRO A 118 6.95 -1.51 11.76
CA PRO A 118 8.25 -0.97 11.37
C PRO A 118 9.14 -2.01 10.67
N GLY A 119 9.76 -1.61 9.55
CA GLY A 119 10.69 -2.46 8.81
C GLY A 119 10.04 -3.49 7.88
N GLU A 120 8.71 -3.56 7.83
CA GLU A 120 7.97 -4.46 6.95
C GLU A 120 7.26 -3.70 5.82
N GLY A 121 7.31 -4.28 4.61
CA GLY A 121 6.60 -3.77 3.44
C GLY A 121 6.94 -2.30 3.15
N GLY A 122 5.90 -1.46 3.16
CA GLY A 122 6.01 -0.02 2.96
C GLY A 122 6.37 0.79 4.21
N CYS A 123 6.48 0.20 5.40
CA CYS A 123 6.74 0.95 6.63
C CYS A 123 8.24 1.09 6.91
N GLY A 124 8.72 2.30 7.18
CA GLY A 124 10.12 2.55 7.51
C GLY A 124 10.54 1.91 8.84
N GLY A 125 11.85 1.77 9.06
CA GLY A 125 12.40 1.06 10.22
C GLY A 125 12.07 1.65 11.59
N VAL A 126 11.60 2.90 11.64
CA VAL A 126 11.19 3.59 12.87
C VAL A 126 9.68 3.81 12.98
N GLY A 127 8.87 3.12 12.15
CA GLY A 127 7.41 3.25 12.17
C GLY A 127 6.89 4.51 11.48
N SER A 128 7.72 5.16 10.66
CA SER A 128 7.36 6.31 9.81
C SER A 128 7.39 5.93 8.32
N TRP A 129 6.71 6.71 7.47
CA TRP A 129 6.62 6.38 6.03
C TRP A 129 6.33 7.58 5.12
#